data_AF-A0A971NIX9-F1
#
_entry.id   AF-A0A971NIX9-F1
#
_cell.length_a   1.000
_cell.length_b   1.000
_cell.length_c   1.000
_cell.angle_alpha   90.00
_cell.angle_beta   90.00
_cell.angle_gamma   90.00
#
_symmetry.space_group_name_H-M   'P 1'
#
loop_
_entity.id
_entity.type
_entity.pdbx_description
1 polymer ?
#
loop_
_entity_poly.entity_id
_entity_poly.type
_entity_poly.pdbx_seq_one_letter_code
_entity_poly.pdbx_strand_id
1 'polypeptide(L)'
;MQKKPLMFCGFTTMMGIFGAFLRWLQNMQGFETDSGLPITSSPWHLVVLIYLIGFAVWLFLDVRRMKGAVRPSKYPEAFACDSKIWRGGAVVFSLLMAVSAVITLFDVVNADPEDRSVFSLILGLFGIICAICYMSFINGTRGKNSKNGGFAGIVIVVFYCYHLIATYKTFASEPVTWHFAIQILSVAACLLAFYYISGFAYGSPRVLPTIYFCHL
;
A
#
# COMPACT_ATOMS: atom_id res chain seq x y z
N MET A 1 -17.45 -11.77 -18.14
CA MET A 1 -17.78 -12.35 -16.82
C MET A 1 -16.83 -11.84 -15.71
N GLN A 2 -16.65 -10.52 -15.54
CA GLN A 2 -15.64 -9.93 -14.62
C GLN A 2 -16.24 -9.04 -13.50
N LYS A 3 -17.56 -9.08 -13.25
CA LYS A 3 -18.20 -8.24 -12.20
C LYS A 3 -17.82 -8.65 -10.78
N LYS A 4 -17.53 -9.95 -10.54
CA LYS A 4 -17.17 -10.49 -9.24
C LYS A 4 -15.82 -9.94 -8.70
N PRO A 5 -14.70 -9.95 -9.45
CA PRO A 5 -13.42 -9.42 -8.94
C PRO A 5 -13.46 -7.91 -8.65
N LEU A 6 -14.15 -7.11 -9.47
CA LEU A 6 -14.28 -5.66 -9.20
C LEU A 6 -15.06 -5.38 -7.91
N MET A 7 -16.06 -6.20 -7.59
CA MET A 7 -16.83 -6.11 -6.35
C MET A 7 -15.97 -6.46 -5.13
N PHE A 8 -15.10 -7.48 -5.23
CA PHE A 8 -14.14 -7.81 -4.18
C PHE A 8 -13.11 -6.70 -3.95
N CYS A 9 -12.52 -6.13 -5.03
CA CYS A 9 -11.62 -4.98 -4.90
C CYS A 9 -12.32 -3.74 -4.32
N GLY A 10 -13.58 -3.50 -4.70
CA GLY A 10 -14.38 -2.40 -4.14
C GLY A 10 -14.62 -2.58 -2.64
N PHE A 11 -14.97 -3.79 -2.22
CA PHE A 11 -15.17 -4.13 -0.80
C PHE A 11 -13.88 -4.00 0.03
N THR A 12 -12.75 -4.49 -0.47
CA THR A 12 -11.46 -4.33 0.22
C THR A 12 -11.03 -2.87 0.31
N THR A 13 -11.30 -2.07 -0.72
CA THR A 13 -11.06 -0.62 -0.69
C THR A 13 -11.91 0.06 0.38
N MET A 14 -13.20 -0.28 0.48
CA MET A 14 -14.08 0.24 1.54
C MET A 14 -13.61 -0.14 2.94
N MET A 15 -13.18 -1.38 3.14
CA MET A 15 -12.58 -1.83 4.41
C MET A 15 -11.26 -1.11 4.71
N GLY A 16 -10.45 -0.78 3.69
CA GLY A 16 -9.26 0.05 3.86
C GLY A 16 -9.59 1.46 4.34
N ILE A 17 -10.59 2.11 3.73
CA ILE A 17 -11.06 3.45 4.13
C ILE A 17 -11.61 3.44 5.56
N PHE A 18 -12.41 2.42 5.90
CA PHE A 18 -12.93 2.27 7.26
C PHE A 18 -11.81 2.04 8.28
N GLY A 19 -10.78 1.28 7.93
CA GLY A 19 -9.58 1.12 8.76
C GLY A 19 -8.82 2.43 8.99
N ALA A 20 -8.67 3.26 7.94
CA ALA A 20 -8.07 4.59 8.05
C ALA A 20 -8.90 5.51 8.95
N PHE A 21 -10.23 5.43 8.87
CA PHE A 21 -11.13 6.16 9.76
C PHE A 21 -11.00 5.73 11.22
N LEU A 22 -10.95 4.42 11.50
CA LEU A 22 -10.71 3.91 12.87
C LEU A 22 -9.34 4.34 13.41
N ARG A 23 -8.30 4.36 12.56
CA ARG A 23 -6.97 4.87 12.92
C ARG A 23 -7.00 6.37 13.25
N TRP A 24 -7.77 7.15 12.49
CA TRP A 24 -7.99 8.58 12.74
C TRP A 24 -8.72 8.82 14.07
N LEU A 25 -9.76 8.03 14.37
CA LEU A 25 -10.45 8.06 15.67
C LEU A 25 -9.51 7.69 16.83
N GLN A 26 -8.68 6.67 16.64
CA GLN A 26 -7.67 6.27 17.63
C GLN A 26 -6.67 7.41 17.90
N ASN A 27 -6.28 8.17 16.87
CA ASN A 27 -5.41 9.34 17.05
C ASN A 27 -6.08 10.46 17.85
N MET A 28 -7.40 10.65 17.73
CA MET A 28 -8.12 11.67 18.47
C MET A 28 -8.46 11.28 19.91
N GLN A 29 -8.74 10.00 20.17
CA GLN A 29 -9.30 9.54 21.45
C GLN A 29 -8.38 8.60 22.25
N GLY A 30 -7.26 8.17 21.67
CA GLY A 30 -6.31 7.24 22.28
C GLY A 30 -5.13 7.90 23.00
N PHE A 31 -4.93 9.19 22.83
CA PHE A 31 -3.78 9.93 23.38
C PHE A 31 -4.26 11.06 24.29
N GLU A 32 -3.58 11.21 25.42
CA GLU A 32 -3.80 12.34 26.33
C GLU A 32 -3.38 13.65 25.65
N THR A 33 -4.23 14.68 25.73
CA THR A 33 -4.01 15.98 25.08
C THR A 33 -2.79 16.74 25.63
N ASP A 34 -2.41 16.45 26.88
CA ASP A 34 -1.35 17.19 27.59
C ASP A 34 0.01 16.47 27.57
N SER A 35 0.01 15.14 27.54
CA SER A 35 1.22 14.32 27.70
C SER A 35 1.66 13.61 26.42
N GLY A 36 0.75 13.46 25.44
CA GLY A 36 1.01 12.68 24.22
C GLY A 36 1.18 11.17 24.47
N LEU A 37 1.07 10.72 25.73
CA LEU A 37 1.16 9.31 26.07
C LEU A 37 -0.12 8.56 25.68
N PRO A 38 0.00 7.28 25.29
CA PRO A 38 -1.15 6.44 25.06
C PRO A 38 -1.90 6.22 26.38
N ILE A 39 -3.19 6.53 26.37
CA ILE A 39 -4.06 6.32 27.53
C ILE A 39 -4.19 4.80 27.73
N THR A 40 -3.60 4.28 28.80
CA THR A 40 -3.50 2.81 29.03
C THR A 40 -4.88 2.14 29.16
N SER A 41 -5.92 2.89 29.53
CA SER A 41 -7.30 2.41 29.64
C SER A 41 -8.16 2.60 28.39
N SER A 42 -7.63 3.17 27.30
CA SER A 42 -8.44 3.52 26.14
C SER A 42 -8.81 2.29 25.29
N PRO A 43 -10.12 2.01 25.07
CA PRO A 43 -10.57 0.84 24.33
C PRO A 43 -10.24 0.94 22.83
N TRP A 44 -9.88 2.12 22.33
CA TRP A 44 -9.65 2.37 20.91
C TRP A 44 -8.45 1.59 20.33
N HIS A 45 -7.42 1.35 21.13
CA HIS A 45 -6.29 0.50 20.71
C HIS A 45 -6.73 -0.96 20.47
N LEU A 46 -7.63 -1.48 21.31
CA LEU A 46 -8.21 -2.81 21.14
C LEU A 46 -9.14 -2.89 19.92
N VAL A 47 -10.00 -1.89 19.72
CA VAL A 47 -10.93 -1.85 18.57
C VAL A 47 -10.18 -1.91 17.24
N VAL A 48 -9.09 -1.13 17.10
CA VAL A 48 -8.27 -1.12 15.88
C VAL A 48 -7.57 -2.47 15.68
N LEU A 49 -7.05 -3.07 16.77
CA LEU A 49 -6.39 -4.37 16.70
C LEU A 49 -7.35 -5.50 16.32
N ILE A 50 -8.55 -5.52 16.92
CA ILE A 50 -9.62 -6.49 16.58
C ILE A 50 -10.04 -6.32 15.12
N TYR A 51 -10.19 -5.08 14.64
CA TYR A 51 -10.52 -4.81 13.25
C TYR A 51 -9.45 -5.33 12.29
N LEU A 52 -8.17 -5.06 12.57
CA LEU A 52 -7.05 -5.53 11.77
C LEU A 52 -6.98 -7.06 11.69
N ILE A 53 -7.12 -7.73 12.84
CA ILE A 53 -7.12 -9.20 12.90
C ILE A 53 -8.34 -9.77 12.19
N GLY A 54 -9.53 -9.20 12.42
CA GLY A 54 -10.77 -9.62 11.77
C GLY A 54 -10.68 -9.52 10.25
N PHE A 55 -10.11 -8.42 9.74
CA PHE A 55 -9.88 -8.25 8.31
C PHE A 55 -8.87 -9.26 7.76
N ALA A 56 -7.73 -9.47 8.44
CA ALA A 56 -6.73 -10.46 8.04
C ALA A 56 -7.31 -11.89 8.00
N VAL A 57 -8.14 -12.27 8.98
CA VAL A 57 -8.84 -13.57 9.00
C VAL A 57 -9.82 -13.68 7.84
N TRP A 58 -10.57 -12.61 7.55
CA TRP A 58 -11.50 -12.60 6.42
C TRP A 58 -10.78 -12.80 5.07
N LEU A 59 -9.67 -12.09 4.85
CA LEU A 59 -8.80 -12.28 3.67
C LEU A 59 -8.28 -13.73 3.58
N PHE A 60 -7.86 -14.29 4.72
CA PHE A 60 -7.34 -15.66 4.76
C PHE A 60 -8.41 -16.71 4.42
N LEU A 61 -9.64 -16.52 4.91
CA LEU A 61 -10.77 -17.39 4.61
C LEU A 61 -11.17 -17.29 3.13
N ASP A 62 -11.16 -16.09 2.55
CA ASP A 62 -11.49 -15.90 1.14
C ASP A 62 -10.45 -16.55 0.22
N VAL A 63 -9.16 -16.38 0.53
CA VAL A 63 -8.07 -17.07 -0.18
C VAL A 63 -8.20 -18.59 -0.09
N ARG A 64 -8.61 -19.14 1.07
CA ARG A 64 -8.88 -20.58 1.23
C ARG A 64 -10.02 -21.05 0.34
N ARG A 65 -11.10 -20.26 0.21
CA ARG A 65 -12.23 -20.57 -0.68
C ARG A 65 -11.80 -20.60 -2.16
N MET A 66 -10.82 -19.78 -2.53
CA MET A 66 -10.37 -19.64 -3.91
C MET A 66 -9.27 -20.65 -4.33
N LYS A 67 -8.79 -21.53 -3.43
CA LYS A 67 -7.69 -22.48 -3.69
C LYS A 67 -7.94 -23.47 -4.85
N GLY A 68 -9.19 -23.70 -5.26
CA GLY A 68 -9.56 -24.67 -6.31
C GLY A 68 -9.75 -24.11 -7.73
N ALA A 69 -9.58 -22.81 -7.96
CA ALA A 69 -9.82 -22.21 -9.29
C ALA A 69 -8.60 -22.36 -10.23
N VAL A 70 -8.84 -22.66 -11.51
CA VAL A 70 -7.83 -22.62 -12.59
C VAL A 70 -7.41 -21.16 -12.82
N ARG A 71 -6.10 -20.85 -12.73
CA ARG A 71 -5.59 -19.47 -12.78
C ARG A 71 -4.62 -19.26 -13.95
N PRO A 72 -4.76 -18.15 -14.70
CA PRO A 72 -3.83 -17.81 -15.77
C PRO A 72 -2.44 -17.47 -15.20
N SER A 73 -1.40 -18.01 -15.84
CA SER A 73 0.00 -17.87 -15.41
C SER A 73 0.74 -16.69 -16.06
N LYS A 74 0.13 -16.02 -17.05
CA LYS A 74 0.75 -14.95 -17.84
C LYS A 74 0.34 -13.56 -17.34
N TYR A 75 1.34 -12.67 -17.19
CA TYR A 75 1.18 -11.30 -16.68
C TYR A 75 0.10 -10.44 -17.37
N PRO A 76 0.00 -10.35 -18.71
CA PRO A 76 -1.05 -9.55 -19.34
C PRO A 76 -2.44 -10.19 -19.19
N GLU A 77 -2.54 -11.52 -19.17
CA GLU A 77 -3.82 -12.22 -19.03
C GLU A 77 -4.35 -12.18 -17.59
N ALA A 78 -3.47 -12.16 -16.59
CA ALA A 78 -3.83 -12.08 -15.18
C ALA A 78 -4.32 -10.70 -14.75
N PHE A 79 -3.82 -9.62 -15.39
CA PHE A 79 -4.16 -8.23 -15.04
C PHE A 79 -4.94 -7.49 -16.14
N ALA A 80 -5.38 -8.17 -17.20
CA ALA A 80 -6.24 -7.59 -18.22
C ALA A 80 -7.65 -7.33 -17.66
N CYS A 81 -7.84 -6.16 -17.06
CA CYS A 81 -9.15 -5.64 -16.72
C CYS A 81 -9.57 -4.57 -17.75
N ASP A 82 -10.65 -4.83 -18.48
CA ASP A 82 -11.18 -3.86 -19.46
C ASP A 82 -12.16 -2.84 -18.84
N SER A 83 -12.37 -2.91 -17.51
CA SER A 83 -13.25 -1.98 -16.81
C SER A 83 -12.66 -0.56 -16.76
N LYS A 84 -13.42 0.42 -17.27
CA LYS A 84 -13.09 1.85 -17.17
C LYS A 84 -12.97 2.31 -15.70
N ILE A 85 -13.73 1.70 -14.78
CA ILE A 85 -13.73 2.03 -13.35
C ILE A 85 -12.38 1.65 -12.72
N TRP A 86 -11.87 0.45 -13.06
CA TRP A 86 -10.56 0.01 -12.59
C TRP A 86 -9.44 0.94 -13.06
N ARG A 87 -9.50 1.37 -14.33
CA ARG A 87 -8.54 2.34 -14.89
C ARG A 87 -8.63 3.70 -14.18
N GLY A 88 -9.85 4.20 -13.98
CA GLY A 88 -10.07 5.44 -13.23
C GLY A 88 -9.48 5.37 -11.83
N GLY A 89 -9.75 4.29 -11.09
CA GLY A 89 -9.20 4.08 -9.76
C GLY A 89 -7.66 4.01 -9.74
N ALA A 90 -7.06 3.31 -10.70
CA ALA A 90 -5.60 3.21 -10.79
C ALA A 90 -4.94 4.55 -11.16
N VAL A 91 -5.54 5.34 -12.05
CA VAL A 91 -5.06 6.71 -12.34
C VAL A 91 -5.18 7.60 -11.11
N VAL A 92 -6.31 7.57 -10.40
CA VAL A 92 -6.49 8.34 -9.15
C VAL A 92 -5.44 7.94 -8.11
N PHE A 93 -5.15 6.65 -7.94
CA PHE A 93 -4.11 6.18 -7.02
C PHE A 93 -2.72 6.70 -7.42
N SER A 94 -2.39 6.69 -8.72
CA SER A 94 -1.12 7.24 -9.21
C SER A 94 -0.98 8.75 -8.94
N LEU A 95 -2.08 9.50 -9.07
CA LEU A 95 -2.12 10.92 -8.79
C LEU A 95 -1.98 11.19 -7.30
N LEU A 96 -2.63 10.40 -6.45
CA LEU A 96 -2.47 10.49 -4.99
C LEU A 96 -1.02 10.20 -4.57
N MET A 97 -0.36 9.20 -5.18
CA MET A 97 1.08 8.98 -4.95
C MET A 97 1.90 10.18 -5.39
N ALA A 98 1.64 10.74 -6.57
CA ALA A 98 2.35 11.93 -7.06
C ALA A 98 2.16 13.15 -6.13
N VAL A 99 0.91 13.41 -5.70
CA VAL A 99 0.60 14.50 -4.76
C VAL A 99 1.30 14.28 -3.43
N SER A 100 1.29 13.06 -2.89
CA SER A 100 2.00 12.75 -1.64
C SER A 100 3.51 13.00 -1.75
N ALA A 101 4.13 12.61 -2.87
CA ALA A 101 5.55 12.85 -3.12
C ALA A 101 5.87 14.36 -3.23
N VAL A 102 5.00 15.13 -3.90
CA VAL A 102 5.15 16.59 -4.02
C VAL A 102 5.05 17.26 -2.65
N ILE A 103 4.07 16.87 -1.81
CA ILE A 103 3.93 17.39 -0.45
C ILE A 103 5.21 17.11 0.35
N THR A 104 5.73 15.87 0.33
CA THR A 104 6.97 15.56 1.04
C THR A 104 8.18 16.36 0.55
N LEU A 105 8.24 16.71 -0.74
CA LEU A 105 9.30 17.59 -1.25
C LEU A 105 9.12 19.03 -0.79
N PHE A 106 7.89 19.54 -0.79
CA PHE A 106 7.60 20.87 -0.26
C PHE A 106 7.98 20.99 1.22
N ASP A 107 7.65 19.98 2.03
CA ASP A 107 7.99 19.97 3.45
C ASP A 107 9.52 20.03 3.65
N VAL A 108 10.29 19.28 2.86
CA VAL A 108 11.76 19.29 2.96
C VAL A 108 12.38 20.59 2.43
N VAL A 109 11.80 21.20 1.40
CA VAL A 109 12.27 22.48 0.86
C VAL A 109 11.99 23.64 1.82
N ASN A 110 10.87 23.57 2.55
CA ASN A 110 10.48 24.57 3.54
C ASN A 110 11.12 24.32 4.92
N ALA A 111 11.71 23.16 5.16
CA ALA A 111 12.44 22.87 6.39
C ALA A 111 13.72 23.71 6.50
N ASP A 112 14.07 24.04 7.75
CA ASP A 112 15.29 24.75 8.11
C ASP A 112 16.53 24.00 7.59
N PRO A 113 17.59 24.71 7.18
CA PRO A 113 18.76 24.12 6.53
C PRO A 113 19.49 23.09 7.41
N GLU A 114 19.35 23.16 8.73
CA GLU A 114 19.93 22.21 9.70
C GLU A 114 19.18 20.87 9.74
N ASP A 115 17.87 20.87 9.46
CA ASP A 115 16.99 19.69 9.47
C ASP A 115 16.75 19.07 8.08
N ARG A 116 17.40 19.61 7.03
CA ARG A 116 17.31 19.07 5.67
C ARG A 116 18.01 17.72 5.55
N SER A 117 17.26 16.69 5.92
CA SER A 117 17.59 15.30 5.67
C SER A 117 17.62 15.03 4.16
N VAL A 118 18.82 14.81 3.61
CA VAL A 118 19.02 14.29 2.24
C VAL A 118 18.20 13.03 2.00
N PHE A 119 17.99 12.24 3.06
CA PHE A 119 17.17 11.03 3.04
C PHE A 119 15.70 11.33 2.70
N SER A 120 15.13 12.40 3.24
CA SER A 120 13.74 12.81 2.97
C SER A 120 13.59 13.39 1.56
N LEU A 121 14.62 14.07 1.05
CA LEU A 121 14.68 14.54 -0.34
C LEU A 121 14.68 13.38 -1.34
N ILE A 122 15.51 12.37 -1.09
CA ILE A 122 15.56 11.16 -1.92
C ILE A 122 14.20 10.45 -1.88
N LEU A 123 13.55 10.39 -0.71
CA LEU A 123 12.23 9.78 -0.57
C LEU A 123 11.18 10.47 -1.46
N GLY A 124 11.14 11.80 -1.45
CA GLY A 124 10.23 12.57 -2.29
C GLY A 124 10.50 12.38 -3.79
N LEU A 125 11.77 12.42 -4.21
CA LEU A 125 12.16 12.19 -5.61
C LEU A 125 11.80 10.78 -6.09
N PHE A 126 12.11 9.75 -5.29
CA PHE A 126 11.72 8.37 -5.61
C PHE A 126 10.20 8.18 -5.62
N GLY A 127 9.45 8.93 -4.80
CA GLY A 127 7.99 8.93 -4.82
C GLY A 127 7.41 9.38 -6.17
N ILE A 128 7.99 10.42 -6.77
CA ILE A 128 7.62 10.87 -8.13
C ILE A 128 7.91 9.79 -9.17
N ILE A 129 9.10 9.19 -9.11
CA ILE A 129 9.50 8.10 -10.02
C ILE A 129 8.53 6.92 -9.89
N CYS A 130 8.08 6.60 -8.69
CA CYS A 130 7.10 5.53 -8.44
C CYS A 130 5.73 5.83 -9.01
N ALA A 131 5.24 7.07 -8.96
CA ALA A 131 3.99 7.44 -9.59
C ALA A 131 4.04 7.21 -11.12
N ILE A 132 5.16 7.59 -11.77
CA ILE A 132 5.40 7.36 -13.20
C ILE A 132 5.50 5.85 -13.50
N CYS A 133 6.18 5.09 -12.64
CA CYS A 133 6.28 3.64 -12.76
C CYS A 133 4.92 2.95 -12.65
N TYR A 134 4.08 3.34 -11.69
CA TYR A 134 2.75 2.77 -11.51
C TYR A 134 1.85 3.08 -12.73
N MET A 135 1.95 4.27 -13.29
CA MET A 135 1.27 4.60 -14.56
C MET A 135 1.74 3.72 -15.72
N SER A 136 3.05 3.47 -15.79
CA SER A 136 3.65 2.58 -16.80
C SER A 136 3.25 1.12 -16.60
N PHE A 137 3.08 0.69 -15.35
CA PHE A 137 2.58 -0.64 -14.98
C PHE A 137 1.15 -0.85 -15.49
N ILE A 138 0.25 0.11 -15.28
CA ILE A 138 -1.14 0.08 -15.81
C ILE A 138 -1.15 0.04 -17.34
N ASN A 139 -0.28 0.80 -17.99
CA ASN A 139 -0.18 0.77 -19.46
C ASN A 139 0.41 -0.56 -19.99
N GLY A 140 1.27 -1.22 -19.20
CA GLY A 140 1.88 -2.50 -19.52
C GLY A 140 0.92 -3.69 -19.51
N THR A 141 -0.20 -3.63 -18.77
CA THR A 141 -1.24 -4.67 -18.78
C THR A 141 -1.99 -4.76 -20.12
N ARG A 142 -1.78 -3.78 -21.01
CA ARG A 142 -2.45 -3.63 -22.31
C ARG A 142 -1.70 -4.31 -23.48
N GLY A 143 -0.66 -5.08 -23.21
CA GLY A 143 0.10 -5.84 -24.22
C GLY A 143 1.06 -5.02 -25.09
N LYS A 144 0.90 -3.69 -25.19
CA LYS A 144 1.74 -2.82 -26.04
C LYS A 144 3.15 -2.57 -25.50
N ASN A 145 3.39 -2.82 -24.20
CA ASN A 145 4.69 -2.64 -23.51
C ASN A 145 4.87 -3.63 -22.34
N SER A 146 4.61 -4.92 -22.58
CA SER A 146 4.62 -5.96 -21.52
C SER A 146 5.96 -6.09 -20.78
N LYS A 147 7.10 -5.77 -21.41
CA LYS A 147 8.43 -5.82 -20.75
C LYS A 147 8.62 -4.70 -19.73
N ASN A 148 8.04 -3.53 -19.97
CA ASN A 148 8.23 -2.35 -19.11
C ASN A 148 7.43 -2.43 -17.81
N GLY A 149 6.31 -3.18 -17.79
CA GLY A 149 5.49 -3.38 -16.59
C GLY A 149 6.21 -4.15 -15.48
N GLY A 150 7.04 -5.14 -15.84
CA GLY A 150 7.82 -5.90 -14.86
C GLY A 150 8.91 -5.07 -14.18
N PHE A 151 9.66 -4.30 -14.98
CA PHE A 151 10.66 -3.38 -14.46
C PHE A 151 10.02 -2.33 -13.54
N ALA A 152 8.85 -1.80 -13.92
CA ALA A 152 8.13 -0.84 -13.11
C ALA A 152 7.71 -1.39 -11.74
N GLY A 153 7.34 -2.67 -11.68
CA GLY A 153 7.01 -3.34 -10.42
C GLY A 153 8.20 -3.42 -9.45
N ILE A 154 9.41 -3.70 -9.93
CA ILE A 154 10.62 -3.73 -9.08
C ILE A 154 10.93 -2.35 -8.51
N VAL A 155 10.86 -1.30 -9.33
CA VAL A 155 11.15 0.07 -8.87
C VAL A 155 10.22 0.47 -7.73
N ILE A 156 8.93 0.12 -7.82
CA ILE A 156 7.95 0.36 -6.75
C ILE A 156 8.32 -0.42 -5.48
N VAL A 157 8.75 -1.68 -5.59
CA VAL A 157 9.18 -2.48 -4.43
C VAL A 157 10.37 -1.83 -3.73
N VAL A 158 11.40 -1.42 -4.47
CA VAL A 158 12.59 -0.77 -3.92
C VAL A 158 12.23 0.52 -3.18
N PHE A 159 11.30 1.30 -3.74
CA PHE A 159 10.80 2.50 -3.07
C PHE A 159 10.10 2.21 -1.75
N TYR A 160 9.22 1.20 -1.69
CA TYR A 160 8.58 0.83 -0.43
C TYR A 160 9.60 0.28 0.59
N CYS A 161 10.65 -0.43 0.16
CA CYS A 161 11.76 -0.80 1.04
C CYS A 161 12.45 0.43 1.63
N TYR A 162 12.73 1.43 0.79
CA TYR A 162 13.35 2.68 1.23
C TYR A 162 12.44 3.48 2.16
N HIS A 163 11.14 3.56 1.84
CA HIS A 163 10.14 4.22 2.69
C HIS A 163 10.03 3.56 4.06
N LEU A 164 10.10 2.22 4.14
CA LEU A 164 10.11 1.49 5.40
C LEU A 164 11.32 1.87 6.28
N ILE A 165 12.51 1.97 5.67
CA ILE A 165 13.72 2.43 6.38
C ILE A 165 13.56 3.89 6.83
N ALA A 166 12.97 4.74 5.99
CA ALA A 166 12.68 6.15 6.31
C ALA A 166 11.82 6.25 7.57
N THR A 167 10.67 5.59 7.54
CA THR A 167 9.71 5.57 8.64
C THR A 167 10.35 5.02 9.91
N TYR A 168 11.07 3.90 9.80
CA TYR A 168 11.77 3.31 10.95
C TYR A 168 12.77 4.29 11.58
N LYS A 169 13.56 4.99 10.75
CA LYS A 169 14.54 5.97 11.23
C LYS A 169 13.87 7.14 11.96
N THR A 170 12.76 7.66 11.43
CA THR A 170 12.04 8.79 12.05
C THR A 170 11.46 8.44 13.41
N PHE A 171 10.97 7.20 13.57
CA PHE A 171 10.30 6.77 14.80
C PHE A 171 11.20 5.97 15.76
N ALA A 172 12.47 5.74 15.43
CA ALA A 172 13.39 4.95 16.24
C ALA A 172 13.66 5.55 17.64
N SER A 173 13.49 6.86 17.78
CA SER A 173 13.67 7.59 19.04
C SER A 173 12.42 7.67 19.91
N GLU A 174 11.25 7.25 19.39
CA GLU A 174 9.97 7.45 20.06
C GLU A 174 9.59 6.23 20.91
N PRO A 175 9.37 6.38 22.23
CA PRO A 175 9.10 5.24 23.12
C PRO A 175 7.71 4.62 22.92
N VAL A 176 6.81 5.29 22.19
CA VAL A 176 5.40 4.88 22.04
C VAL A 176 5.21 4.05 20.77
N THR A 177 5.11 2.73 20.94
CA THR A 177 5.00 1.76 19.85
C THR A 177 3.79 1.97 18.94
N TRP A 178 2.66 2.45 19.49
CA TRP A 178 1.40 2.57 18.76
C TRP A 178 1.40 3.63 17.66
N HIS A 179 2.28 4.65 17.73
CA HIS A 179 2.34 5.67 16.68
C HIS A 179 2.84 5.07 15.36
N PHE A 180 3.90 4.27 15.40
CA PHE A 180 4.58 3.79 14.21
C PHE A 180 4.24 2.33 13.83
N ALA A 181 3.79 1.49 14.75
CA ALA A 181 3.55 0.06 14.48
C ALA A 181 2.59 -0.19 13.32
N ILE A 182 1.47 0.54 13.29
CA ILE A 182 0.45 0.39 12.24
C ILE A 182 0.99 0.91 10.90
N GLN A 183 1.80 1.97 10.93
CA GLN A 183 2.39 2.54 9.72
C GLN A 183 3.41 1.58 9.10
N ILE A 184 4.31 0.99 9.90
CA ILE A 184 5.28 0.00 9.42
C ILE A 184 4.55 -1.24 8.86
N LEU A 185 3.51 -1.72 9.54
CA LEU A 185 2.72 -2.87 9.07
C LEU A 185 2.01 -2.58 7.74
N SER A 186 1.46 -1.37 7.57
CA SER A 186 0.84 -0.94 6.31
C SER A 186 1.86 -0.89 5.16
N VAL A 187 3.04 -0.30 5.40
CA VAL A 187 4.10 -0.22 4.39
C VAL A 187 4.62 -1.61 4.02
N ALA A 188 4.78 -2.50 4.99
CA ALA A 188 5.17 -3.89 4.77
C ALA A 188 4.14 -4.67 3.95
N ALA A 189 2.84 -4.47 4.22
CA ALA A 189 1.76 -5.09 3.45
C ALA A 189 1.75 -4.60 1.98
N CYS A 190 1.91 -3.29 1.76
CA CYS A 190 2.04 -2.72 0.42
C CYS A 190 3.27 -3.29 -0.33
N LEU A 191 4.41 -3.39 0.34
CA LEU A 191 5.64 -3.95 -0.22
C LEU A 191 5.43 -5.40 -0.69
N LEU A 192 4.81 -6.24 0.14
CA LEU A 192 4.50 -7.63 -0.22
C LEU A 192 3.52 -7.71 -1.39
N ALA A 193 2.48 -6.86 -1.40
CA ALA A 193 1.52 -6.78 -2.50
C ALA A 193 2.23 -6.52 -3.84
N PHE A 194 3.04 -5.45 -3.91
CA PHE A 194 3.77 -5.10 -5.14
C PHE A 194 4.84 -6.12 -5.51
N TYR A 195 5.47 -6.78 -4.53
CA TYR A 195 6.41 -7.86 -4.76
C TYR A 195 5.74 -9.07 -5.43
N TYR A 196 4.57 -9.49 -4.94
CA TYR A 196 3.85 -10.60 -5.55
C TYR A 196 3.28 -10.25 -6.92
N ILE A 197 2.87 -9.00 -7.15
CA ILE A 197 2.46 -8.52 -8.46
C ILE A 197 3.63 -8.55 -9.46
N SER A 198 4.82 -8.06 -9.07
CA SER A 198 5.99 -8.05 -9.94
C SER A 198 6.48 -9.46 -10.27
N GLY A 199 6.30 -10.43 -9.37
CA GLY A 199 6.59 -11.85 -9.61
C GLY A 199 5.89 -12.47 -10.82
N PHE A 200 4.71 -11.97 -11.23
CA PHE A 200 4.06 -12.40 -12.48
C PHE A 200 4.82 -11.95 -13.72
N ALA A 201 5.47 -10.79 -13.69
CA ALA A 201 6.21 -10.27 -14.84
C ALA A 201 7.51 -11.05 -15.11
N TYR A 202 8.08 -11.68 -14.09
CA TYR A 202 9.29 -12.50 -14.17
C TYR A 202 9.02 -14.01 -14.33
N GLY A 203 7.77 -14.41 -14.55
CA GLY A 203 7.42 -15.81 -14.83
C GLY A 203 7.44 -16.74 -13.61
N SER A 204 7.47 -16.21 -12.39
CA SER A 204 7.35 -16.98 -11.14
C SER A 204 6.05 -16.62 -10.39
N PRO A 205 4.85 -16.92 -10.94
CA PRO A 205 3.59 -16.48 -10.37
C PRO A 205 3.24 -17.24 -9.09
N ARG A 206 3.32 -16.57 -7.94
CA ARG A 206 2.77 -17.08 -6.67
C ARG A 206 1.32 -16.61 -6.50
N VAL A 207 0.41 -17.27 -7.20
CA VAL A 207 -1.01 -16.87 -7.31
C VAL A 207 -1.77 -16.78 -6.00
N LEU A 208 -1.41 -17.56 -4.96
CA LEU A 208 -2.15 -17.57 -3.69
C LEU A 208 -1.82 -16.35 -2.81
N PRO A 209 -0.54 -16.02 -2.55
CA PRO A 209 -0.16 -14.78 -1.88
C PRO A 209 -0.66 -13.51 -2.58
N THR A 210 -0.68 -13.47 -3.91
CA THR A 210 -1.15 -12.28 -4.63
C THR A 210 -2.63 -12.01 -4.40
N ILE A 211 -3.47 -13.04 -4.34
CA ILE A 211 -4.90 -12.83 -4.02
C ILE A 211 -5.06 -12.34 -2.58
N TYR A 212 -4.26 -12.86 -1.65
CA TYR A 212 -4.31 -12.40 -0.25
C TYR A 212 -4.01 -10.90 -0.11
N PHE A 213 -2.96 -10.42 -0.80
CA PHE A 213 -2.49 -9.04 -0.65
C PHE A 213 -3.14 -8.05 -1.63
N CYS A 214 -3.59 -8.51 -2.79
CA CYS A 214 -4.07 -7.63 -3.87
C CYS A 214 -5.54 -7.85 -4.22
N HIS A 215 -6.15 -8.97 -3.81
CA HIS A 215 -7.56 -9.30 -4.05
C HIS A 215 -8.00 -9.23 -5.52
N LEU A 216 -7.09 -9.50 -6.46
CA LEU A 216 -7.29 -9.48 -7.91
C LEU A 216 -7.68 -10.87 -8.46
#